data_AF-A0A7L4N3K2-F1
#
_entry.id   AF-A0A7L4N3K2-F1
#
_cell.length_a   1.000
_cell.length_b   1.000
_cell.length_c   1.000
_cell.angle_alpha   90.00
_cell.angle_beta   90.00
_cell.angle_gamma   90.00
#
_symmetry.space_group_name_H-M   'P 1'
#
loop_
_entity.id
_entity.type
_entity.pdbx_description
1 polymer ?
#
loop_
_entity_poly.entity_id
_entity_poly.type
_entity_poly.pdbx_seq_one_letter_code
_entity_poly.pdbx_strand_id
1 'polypeptide(L)'
;TLKIALSLAGNLGDPFDDVSVTHTAEGMVSKSEANSLRQLINDSQSFSDLHMPHFSVESGHAASQVLVMGPDDFIVAVVSSLNRPFGSGIITPSGVLLNSQMLDFWQNKTMNHSIPRPQNLIQPWKRPLSFLLPTIVRPSEGMCGTYLCLGANNGDKALSSIIQV
;
A
#
# COMPACT_ATOMS: atom_id res chain seq x y z
N THR A 1 13.62 -2.92 9.80
CA THR A 1 12.16 -2.93 9.98
C THR A 1 11.39 -2.76 8.69
N LEU A 2 11.52 -1.62 7.97
CA LEU A 2 10.70 -1.34 6.77
C LEU A 2 10.80 -2.41 5.67
N LYS A 3 12.00 -2.96 5.43
CA LYS A 3 12.21 -4.06 4.47
C LYS A 3 11.34 -5.28 4.78
N ILE A 4 11.26 -5.67 6.05
CA ILE A 4 10.42 -6.80 6.49
C ILE A 4 8.95 -6.50 6.19
N ALA A 5 8.47 -5.31 6.59
CA ALA A 5 7.08 -4.90 6.38
C ALA A 5 6.70 -4.86 4.89
N LEU A 6 7.57 -4.29 4.04
CA LEU A 6 7.37 -4.27 2.60
C LEU A 6 7.37 -5.68 2.00
N SER A 7 8.25 -6.57 2.46
CA SER A 7 8.27 -7.98 2.05
C SER A 7 6.94 -8.67 2.36
N LEU A 8 6.42 -8.52 3.58
CA LEU A 8 5.11 -9.05 3.97
C LEU A 8 3.97 -8.42 3.17
N ALA A 9 4.01 -7.11 2.91
CA ALA A 9 3.02 -6.43 2.07
C ALA A 9 2.97 -6.98 0.63
N GLY A 10 4.05 -7.62 0.15
CA GLY A 10 4.07 -8.35 -1.11
C GLY A 10 3.09 -9.51 -1.18
N ASN A 11 2.67 -10.06 -0.03
CA ASN A 11 1.73 -11.18 0.07
C ASN A 11 0.27 -10.72 0.24
N LEU A 12 0.00 -9.41 0.24
CA LEU A 12 -1.35 -8.87 0.27
C LEU A 12 -1.99 -8.86 -1.13
N GLY A 13 -3.31 -8.76 -1.14
CA GLY A 13 -4.13 -8.72 -2.35
C GLY A 13 -5.53 -8.24 -2.05
N ASP A 14 -6.50 -8.60 -2.89
CA ASP A 14 -7.91 -8.35 -2.60
C ASP A 14 -8.42 -9.36 -1.55
N PRO A 15 -8.91 -8.92 -0.37
CA PRO A 15 -9.46 -9.82 0.64
C PRO A 15 -10.87 -10.35 0.32
N PHE A 16 -11.54 -9.84 -0.72
CA PHE A 16 -12.95 -10.15 -0.98
C PHE A 16 -13.21 -11.66 -1.19
N ASP A 17 -12.33 -12.34 -1.92
CA ASP A 17 -12.47 -13.78 -2.25
C ASP A 17 -11.32 -14.65 -1.69
N ASP A 18 -10.37 -14.07 -0.93
CA ASP A 18 -9.17 -14.77 -0.46
C ASP A 18 -8.94 -14.57 1.04
N VAL A 19 -9.39 -15.55 1.84
CA VAL A 19 -9.25 -15.56 3.30
C VAL A 19 -7.77 -15.53 3.74
N SER A 20 -6.84 -16.02 2.89
CA SER A 20 -5.41 -16.01 3.22
C SER A 20 -4.84 -14.59 3.31
N VAL A 21 -5.41 -13.63 2.56
CA VAL A 21 -5.02 -12.21 2.62
C VAL A 21 -5.39 -11.63 3.98
N THR A 22 -6.59 -11.94 4.48
CA THR A 22 -7.05 -11.49 5.80
C THR A 22 -6.15 -12.04 6.91
N HIS A 23 -5.86 -13.34 6.90
CA HIS A 23 -4.94 -13.93 7.89
C HIS A 23 -3.53 -13.36 7.80
N THR A 24 -3.04 -13.08 6.59
CA THR A 24 -1.73 -12.41 6.42
C THR A 24 -1.74 -11.02 7.06
N ALA A 25 -2.80 -10.24 6.86
CA ALA A 25 -2.94 -8.92 7.47
C ALA A 25 -3.03 -8.98 9.01
N GLU A 26 -3.74 -9.98 9.56
CA GLU A 26 -3.80 -10.23 11.01
C GLU A 26 -2.43 -10.57 11.60
N GLY A 27 -1.65 -11.42 10.92
CA GLY A 27 -0.27 -11.74 11.33
C GLY A 27 0.63 -10.50 11.33
N MET A 28 0.54 -9.67 10.28
CA MET A 28 1.33 -8.43 10.16
C MET A 28 1.13 -7.44 11.32
N VAL A 29 -0.02 -7.44 11.98
CA VAL A 29 -0.31 -6.57 13.14
C VAL A 29 -0.11 -7.26 14.50
N SER A 30 0.22 -8.55 14.50
CA SER A 30 0.43 -9.33 15.71
C SER A 30 1.70 -8.91 16.45
N LYS A 31 1.58 -8.66 17.76
CA LYS A 31 2.72 -8.30 18.62
C LYS A 31 3.73 -9.44 18.75
N SER A 32 3.28 -10.70 18.76
CA SER A 32 4.17 -11.86 18.87
C SER A 32 5.03 -12.00 17.62
N GLU A 33 4.41 -11.94 16.44
CA GLU A 33 5.12 -11.98 15.16
C GLU A 33 6.06 -10.80 15.00
N ALA A 34 5.62 -9.59 15.35
CA ALA A 34 6.47 -8.39 15.34
C ALA A 34 7.72 -8.56 16.22
N ASN A 35 7.59 -9.19 17.39
CA ASN A 35 8.73 -9.48 18.26
C ASN A 35 9.70 -10.49 17.63
N SER A 36 9.20 -11.57 17.02
CA SER A 36 10.03 -12.55 16.30
C SER A 36 10.76 -11.92 15.11
N LEU A 37 10.06 -11.13 14.30
CA LEU A 37 10.64 -10.42 13.15
C LEU A 37 11.65 -9.36 13.57
N ARG A 38 11.44 -8.70 14.72
CA ARG A 38 12.40 -7.73 15.28
C ARG A 38 13.74 -8.36 15.61
N GLN A 39 13.78 -9.63 16.01
CA GLN A 39 15.03 -10.36 16.28
C GLN A 39 15.88 -10.56 15.02
N LEU A 40 15.31 -10.40 13.81
CA LEU A 40 16.04 -10.46 12.54
C LEU A 40 16.77 -9.15 12.21
N ILE A 41 16.53 -8.08 12.98
CA ILE A 41 17.18 -6.78 12.76
C ILE A 41 18.52 -6.77 13.48
N ASN A 42 19.59 -6.61 12.71
CA ASN A 42 20.95 -6.50 13.21
C ASN A 42 21.56 -5.17 12.73
N ASP A 43 22.10 -4.38 13.66
CA ASP A 43 22.70 -3.07 13.36
C ASP A 43 23.96 -3.18 12.50
N SER A 44 24.65 -4.33 12.54
CA SER A 44 25.88 -4.58 11.81
C SER A 44 25.66 -5.15 10.40
N GLN A 45 24.49 -5.74 10.14
CA GLN A 45 24.21 -6.38 8.85
C GLN A 45 22.71 -6.42 8.52
N SER A 46 22.37 -6.09 7.27
CA SER A 46 21.02 -6.30 6.76
C SER A 46 20.76 -7.79 6.53
N PHE A 47 19.62 -8.30 6.98
CA PHE A 47 19.13 -9.63 6.62
C PHE A 47 18.98 -9.74 5.09
N SER A 48 19.64 -10.73 4.48
CA SER A 48 19.79 -10.83 3.02
C SER A 48 18.69 -11.64 2.32
N ASP A 49 17.92 -12.43 3.04
CA ASP A 49 16.98 -13.42 2.45
C ASP A 49 15.53 -12.88 2.31
N LEU A 50 15.32 -11.60 2.63
CA LEU A 50 14.03 -10.96 2.39
C LEU A 50 13.95 -10.55 0.93
N HIS A 51 13.23 -11.36 0.16
CA HIS A 51 12.83 -10.95 -1.18
C HIS A 51 11.92 -9.74 -1.08
N MET A 52 12.48 -8.61 -1.50
CA MET A 52 11.80 -7.35 -1.51
C MET A 52 10.89 -7.29 -2.74
N PRO A 53 9.57 -7.17 -2.55
CA PRO A 53 8.67 -6.90 -3.64
C PRO A 53 9.06 -5.56 -4.27
N HIS A 54 9.50 -5.59 -5.52
CA HIS A 54 9.64 -4.37 -6.30
C HIS A 54 8.24 -3.91 -6.69
N PHE A 55 7.72 -2.89 -6.01
CA PHE A 55 6.56 -2.15 -6.48
C PHE A 55 7.10 -1.14 -7.49
N SER A 56 6.79 -1.34 -8.77
CA SER A 56 7.47 -0.61 -9.86
C SER A 56 7.37 0.90 -9.67
N VAL A 57 8.52 1.55 -9.47
CA VAL A 57 8.68 3.02 -9.44
C VAL A 57 8.75 3.59 -10.88
N GLU A 58 8.48 2.77 -11.90
CA GLU A 58 8.55 3.17 -13.31
C GLU A 58 7.52 4.27 -13.63
N SER A 59 8.01 5.50 -13.52
CA SER A 59 7.37 6.79 -13.82
C SER A 59 5.96 6.98 -13.26
N GLY A 60 5.94 7.27 -11.96
CA GLY A 60 5.05 8.27 -11.37
C GLY A 60 3.60 7.85 -11.26
N HIS A 61 3.29 7.01 -10.28
CA HIS A 61 1.92 6.96 -9.75
C HIS A 61 1.56 8.36 -9.26
N ALA A 62 0.74 9.08 -10.03
CA ALA A 62 0.28 10.40 -9.67
C ALA A 62 -1.00 10.23 -8.85
N ALA A 63 -0.92 10.54 -7.55
CA ALA A 63 -2.11 10.63 -6.71
C ALA A 63 -2.28 12.05 -6.20
N SER A 64 -3.53 12.44 -6.03
CA SER A 64 -3.95 13.63 -5.31
C SER A 64 -4.49 13.22 -3.94
N GLN A 65 -4.36 14.12 -2.98
CA GLN A 65 -4.90 13.89 -1.64
C GLN A 65 -5.73 15.08 -1.17
N VAL A 66 -6.78 14.77 -0.43
CA VAL A 66 -7.63 15.75 0.25
C VAL A 66 -7.70 15.32 1.71
N LEU A 67 -7.19 16.20 2.59
CA LEU A 67 -7.09 15.96 4.02
C LEU A 67 -7.85 17.09 4.72
N VAL A 68 -8.88 16.74 5.48
CA VAL A 68 -9.75 17.70 6.16
C VAL A 68 -9.87 17.31 7.62
N MET A 69 -9.73 18.30 8.50
CA MET A 69 -9.96 18.18 9.94
C MET A 69 -10.92 19.30 10.35
N GLY A 70 -12.14 18.93 10.72
CA GLY A 70 -13.18 19.85 11.14
C GLY A 70 -13.10 20.17 12.65
N PRO A 71 -13.78 21.25 13.09
CA PRO A 71 -13.88 21.61 14.51
C PRO A 71 -14.83 20.68 15.30
N ASP A 72 -15.52 19.80 14.61
CA ASP A 72 -16.49 18.81 15.08
C ASP A 72 -15.89 17.39 15.21
N ASP A 73 -14.55 17.29 15.24
CA ASP A 73 -13.78 16.04 15.29
C ASP A 73 -14.00 15.09 14.09
N PHE A 74 -14.64 15.57 13.00
CA PHE A 74 -14.64 14.84 11.74
C PHE A 74 -13.32 15.02 11.02
N ILE A 75 -12.66 13.89 10.76
CA ILE A 75 -11.40 13.82 10.03
C ILE A 75 -11.61 12.98 8.79
N VAL A 76 -11.27 13.54 7.63
CA VAL A 76 -11.40 12.90 6.33
C VAL A 76 -10.05 12.87 5.65
N ALA A 77 -9.58 11.68 5.31
CA ALA A 77 -8.38 11.47 4.50
C ALA A 77 -8.76 10.72 3.22
N VAL A 78 -8.54 11.37 2.08
CA VAL A 78 -8.74 10.77 0.75
C VAL A 78 -7.44 10.84 -0.02
N VAL A 79 -7.01 9.70 -0.56
CA VAL A 79 -5.92 9.62 -1.52
C VAL A 79 -6.46 8.95 -2.78
N SER A 80 -6.41 9.64 -3.92
CA SER A 80 -7.01 9.20 -5.18
C SER A 80 -6.02 9.30 -6.32
N SER A 81 -6.07 8.36 -7.27
CA SER A 81 -5.13 8.26 -8.37
C SER A 81 -5.79 7.69 -9.63
N LEU A 82 -5.25 8.09 -10.79
CA LEU A 82 -5.53 7.43 -12.07
C LEU A 82 -4.56 6.27 -12.37
N ASN A 83 -3.74 5.88 -11.40
CA ASN A 83 -2.52 5.11 -11.56
C ASN A 83 -1.42 5.95 -12.23
N ARG A 84 -1.27 5.88 -13.55
CA ARG A 84 -0.27 6.67 -14.29
C ARG A 84 -0.72 8.11 -14.53
N PRO A 85 0.20 9.04 -14.90
CA PRO A 85 -0.19 10.36 -15.36
C PRO A 85 -1.13 10.23 -16.56
N PHE A 86 -2.29 10.89 -16.50
CA PHE A 86 -3.39 10.75 -17.45
C PHE A 86 -4.03 9.34 -17.54
N GLY A 87 -3.81 8.48 -16.54
CA GLY A 87 -4.44 7.17 -16.44
C GLY A 87 -4.12 6.25 -17.60
N SER A 88 -5.14 5.83 -18.33
CA SER A 88 -5.03 5.02 -19.54
C SER A 88 -4.82 5.84 -20.82
N GLY A 89 -5.01 7.17 -20.76
CA GLY A 89 -5.10 8.03 -21.94
C GLY A 89 -6.43 7.92 -22.69
N ILE A 90 -7.38 7.10 -22.22
CA ILE A 90 -8.68 6.88 -22.86
C ILE A 90 -9.73 7.79 -22.21
N ILE A 91 -10.42 8.60 -23.03
CA ILE A 91 -11.48 9.50 -22.59
C ILE A 91 -12.82 8.99 -23.15
N THR A 92 -13.85 8.93 -22.31
CA THR A 92 -15.20 8.58 -22.72
C THR A 92 -15.82 9.70 -23.57
N PRO A 93 -16.89 9.43 -24.35
CA PRO A 93 -17.62 10.50 -25.06
C PRO A 93 -18.14 11.63 -24.15
N SER A 94 -18.33 11.36 -22.86
CA SER A 94 -18.74 12.35 -21.85
C SER A 94 -17.58 13.16 -21.26
N GLY A 95 -16.33 12.91 -21.67
CA GLY A 95 -15.15 13.61 -21.17
C GLY A 95 -14.52 13.01 -19.90
N VAL A 96 -14.90 11.78 -19.51
CA VAL A 96 -14.31 11.11 -18.34
C VAL A 96 -13.03 10.39 -18.74
N LEU A 97 -11.93 10.73 -18.08
CA LEU A 97 -10.64 10.05 -18.27
C LEU A 97 -10.57 8.75 -17.47
N LEU A 98 -10.30 7.64 -18.13
CA LEU A 98 -10.25 6.32 -17.52
C LEU A 98 -8.88 6.04 -16.88
N ASN A 99 -8.89 5.44 -15.69
CA ASN A 99 -7.68 5.05 -14.97
C ASN A 99 -6.92 3.90 -15.67
N SER A 100 -5.68 3.67 -15.25
CA SER A 100 -4.86 2.51 -15.64
C SER A 100 -4.60 1.54 -14.47
N GLN A 101 -5.51 1.45 -13.51
CA GLN A 101 -5.32 0.71 -12.25
C GLN A 101 -5.07 -0.79 -12.45
N MET A 102 -5.55 -1.38 -13.55
CA MET A 102 -5.30 -2.79 -13.87
C MET A 102 -3.80 -3.13 -14.05
N LEU A 103 -2.93 -2.14 -14.21
CA LEU A 103 -1.48 -2.34 -14.25
C LEU A 103 -0.86 -2.70 -12.90
N ASP A 104 -1.58 -2.46 -11.79
CA ASP A 104 -1.10 -2.79 -10.44
C ASP A 104 -1.29 -4.28 -10.08
N PHE A 105 -2.02 -5.05 -10.90
CA PHE A 105 -1.99 -6.50 -10.80
C PHE A 105 -0.60 -7.05 -11.15
N TRP A 106 -0.22 -8.13 -10.48
CA TRP A 106 0.99 -8.86 -10.83
C TRP A 106 0.84 -9.45 -12.23
N GLN A 107 1.82 -9.15 -13.10
CA GLN A 107 1.91 -9.70 -14.45
C GLN A 107 3.17 -10.54 -14.56
N ASN A 108 3.05 -11.74 -15.13
CA ASN A 108 4.18 -12.60 -15.45
C ASN A 108 4.93 -12.02 -16.67
N LYS A 109 5.62 -10.89 -16.48
CA LYS A 109 6.53 -10.35 -17.50
C LYS A 109 7.86 -11.06 -17.40
N THR A 110 8.48 -11.24 -18.56
CA THR A 110 9.69 -11.98 -18.94
C THR A 110 10.99 -11.66 -18.17
N MET A 111 10.92 -11.06 -16.97
CA MET A 111 12.07 -10.87 -16.10
C MET A 111 12.26 -12.09 -15.18
N ASN A 112 13.31 -12.84 -15.46
CA ASN A 112 13.77 -14.10 -14.85
C ASN A 112 13.96 -14.13 -13.31
N HIS A 113 13.46 -13.15 -12.55
CA HIS A 113 13.69 -13.03 -11.11
C HIS A 113 12.48 -12.55 -10.29
N SER A 114 11.27 -12.53 -10.85
CA SER A 114 10.08 -12.12 -10.08
C SER A 114 9.41 -13.32 -9.42
N ILE A 115 9.40 -13.33 -8.08
CA ILE A 115 8.62 -14.30 -7.30
C ILE A 115 7.13 -14.14 -7.63
N PRO A 116 6.39 -15.24 -7.88
CA PRO A 116 4.97 -15.18 -8.14
C PRO A 116 4.22 -14.55 -6.96
N ARG A 117 3.28 -13.66 -7.24
CA ARG A 117 2.36 -13.11 -6.23
C ARG A 117 0.95 -13.59 -6.47
N PRO A 118 0.61 -14.82 -6.02
CA PRO A 118 -0.69 -15.42 -6.33
C PRO A 118 -1.85 -14.57 -5.81
N GLN A 119 -1.68 -13.89 -4.67
CA GLN A 119 -2.71 -13.05 -4.06
C GLN A 119 -3.05 -11.81 -4.89
N ASN A 120 -2.17 -11.35 -5.78
CA ASN A 120 -2.40 -10.18 -6.64
C ASN A 120 -2.38 -10.55 -8.14
N LEU A 121 -2.79 -11.77 -8.50
CA LEU A 121 -3.07 -12.15 -9.89
C LEU A 121 -4.37 -11.49 -10.39
N ILE A 122 -4.38 -11.16 -11.68
CA ILE A 122 -5.57 -10.63 -12.35
C ILE A 122 -6.69 -11.68 -12.38
N GLN A 123 -7.87 -11.30 -11.88
CA GLN A 123 -9.08 -12.11 -11.89
C GLN A 123 -10.30 -11.20 -12.10
N PRO A 124 -11.40 -11.71 -12.69
CA PRO A 124 -12.65 -10.97 -12.77
C PRO A 124 -13.12 -10.53 -11.38
N TRP A 125 -13.68 -9.32 -11.29
CA TRP A 125 -14.21 -8.71 -10.05
C TRP A 125 -13.20 -8.40 -8.94
N LYS A 126 -11.97 -8.89 -9.06
CA LYS A 126 -10.89 -8.61 -8.13
C LYS A 126 -10.37 -7.19 -8.28
N ARG A 127 -9.98 -6.57 -7.17
CA ARG A 127 -9.32 -5.27 -7.11
C ARG A 127 -7.79 -5.46 -7.08
N PRO A 128 -7.02 -4.65 -7.81
CA PRO A 128 -5.57 -4.70 -7.74
C PRO A 128 -5.06 -4.15 -6.40
N LEU A 129 -3.95 -4.70 -5.90
CA LEU A 129 -3.25 -4.19 -4.73
C LEU A 129 -2.82 -2.73 -4.94
N SER A 130 -3.06 -1.86 -3.95
CA SER A 130 -2.79 -0.42 -4.05
C SER A 130 -1.88 0.09 -2.93
N PHE A 131 -1.05 1.09 -3.25
CA PHE A 131 -0.21 1.85 -2.31
C PHE A 131 -0.72 3.28 -2.11
N LEU A 132 -2.03 3.49 -2.24
CA LEU A 132 -2.69 4.70 -1.79
C LEU A 132 -2.98 4.55 -0.30
N LEU A 133 -2.26 5.30 0.54
CA LEU A 133 -2.28 5.13 1.98
C LEU A 133 -2.88 6.37 2.67
N PRO A 134 -4.22 6.57 2.66
CA PRO A 134 -4.85 7.54 3.54
C PRO A 134 -4.66 7.10 4.99
N THR A 135 -4.17 7.99 5.86
CA THR A 135 -3.84 7.65 7.26
C THR A 135 -4.34 8.72 8.22
N ILE A 136 -5.06 8.29 9.25
CA ILE A 136 -5.55 9.14 10.33
C ILE A 136 -5.01 8.57 11.64
N VAL A 137 -4.40 9.43 12.46
CA VAL A 137 -3.99 9.10 13.82
C VAL A 137 -4.77 9.98 14.79
N ARG A 138 -5.27 9.36 15.84
CA ARG A 138 -5.98 10.04 16.93
C ARG A 138 -5.67 9.36 18.26
N PRO A 139 -5.93 10.02 19.41
CA PRO A 139 -5.86 9.38 20.72
C PRO A 139 -6.71 8.11 20.77
N SER A 140 -6.20 7.06 21.41
CA SER A 140 -6.95 5.80 21.61
C SER A 140 -8.08 5.97 22.60
N GLU A 141 -7.92 6.89 23.56
CA GLU A 141 -8.87 7.19 24.61
C GLU A 141 -9.06 8.70 24.73
N GLY A 142 -10.33 9.13 24.80
CA GLY A 142 -10.70 10.54 24.89
C GLY A 142 -10.44 11.34 23.60
N MET A 143 -10.61 12.67 23.70
CA MET A 143 -10.41 13.63 22.60
C MET A 143 -9.17 14.52 22.83
N CYS A 144 -8.51 14.38 23.99
CA CYS A 144 -7.33 15.15 24.32
C CYS A 144 -6.07 14.44 23.80
N GLY A 145 -5.37 15.05 22.85
CA GLY A 145 -4.07 14.57 22.38
C GLY A 145 -3.74 15.01 20.97
N THR A 146 -2.78 14.33 20.36
CA THR A 146 -2.30 14.66 19.01
C THR A 146 -3.13 13.96 17.96
N TYR A 147 -3.60 14.75 16.99
CA TYR A 147 -4.25 14.27 15.79
C TYR A 147 -3.34 14.47 14.59
N LEU A 148 -3.35 13.51 13.68
CA LEU A 148 -2.58 13.54 12.45
C LEU A 148 -3.44 13.04 11.30
N CYS A 149 -3.41 13.75 10.18
CA CYS A 149 -4.09 13.37 8.95
C CYS A 149 -3.07 13.46 7.83
N LEU A 150 -2.75 12.33 7.21
CA LEU A 150 -1.71 12.18 6.19
C LEU A 150 -2.22 11.34 5.03
N GLY A 151 -1.57 11.51 3.89
CA GLY A 151 -1.68 10.60 2.78
C GLY A 151 -0.34 10.43 2.11
N ALA A 152 -0.08 9.22 1.63
CA ALA A 152 1.03 8.98 0.74
C ALA A 152 0.61 8.13 -0.45
N ASN A 153 1.36 8.30 -1.52
CA ASN A 153 1.32 7.50 -2.73
C ASN A 153 2.78 7.19 -3.12
N ASN A 154 2.99 6.59 -4.29
CA ASN A 154 4.31 6.26 -4.85
C ASN A 154 4.88 4.90 -4.40
N GLY A 155 4.07 3.85 -4.50
CA GLY A 155 4.54 2.46 -4.36
C GLY A 155 5.20 2.18 -3.01
N ASP A 156 6.40 1.59 -3.05
CA ASP A 156 7.19 1.20 -1.87
C ASP A 156 7.58 2.38 -0.97
N LYS A 157 7.76 3.58 -1.56
CA LYS A 157 8.09 4.81 -0.82
C LYS A 157 6.91 5.42 -0.07
N ALA A 158 5.68 5.04 -0.40
CA ALA A 158 4.49 5.54 0.30
C ALA A 158 4.56 5.19 1.80
N LEU A 159 4.89 3.93 2.09
CA LEU A 159 4.97 3.42 3.46
C LEU A 159 6.10 4.09 4.25
N SER A 160 7.28 4.26 3.63
CA SER A 160 8.40 4.96 4.30
C SER A 160 8.06 6.40 4.62
N SER A 161 7.36 7.08 3.71
CA SER A 161 7.01 8.50 3.84
C SER A 161 6.05 8.73 5.00
N ILE A 162 5.07 7.85 5.21
CA ILE A 162 4.15 7.95 6.35
C ILE A 162 4.86 7.66 7.67
N ILE A 163 5.70 6.62 7.73
CA ILE A 163 6.37 6.21 8.99
C ILE A 163 7.40 7.25 9.47
N GLN A 164 7.97 8.04 8.55
CA GLN A 164 8.99 9.02 8.89
C GLN A 164 8.44 10.30 9.55
N VAL A 165 7.16 10.62 9.34
CA VAL A 165 6.48 11.80 9.90
C VAL A 165 6.00 11.52 11.31
#